data_AF-A0AAD4VXE5-F1
#
_entry.id   AF-A0AAD4VXE5-F1
#
_cell.length_a   1.000
_cell.length_b   1.000
_cell.length_c   1.000
_cell.angle_alpha   90.00
_cell.angle_beta   90.00
_cell.angle_gamma   90.00
#
_symmetry.space_group_name_H-M   'P 1'
#
loop_
_entity.id
_entity.type
_entity.pdbx_description
1 polymer ?
#
loop_
_entity_poly.entity_id
_entity_poly.type
_entity_poly.pdbx_seq_one_letter_code
_entity_poly.pdbx_strand_id
1 'polypeptide(L)'
;MKPNEKKEFLKFVSSVKFPDGYASNIARCVNVDGGKFTGLKSHDCHVFMQRLLPVGIRHLLPEDVVKPIMLLSRCFSQLTAKTLRRTDMFQLRHDIVQVLCKFEMIFPPAFFTSMIHVMVHLPEEALLAGPVNYRWMYPIERLLGELKKSVRNRAKPEGSIIEAWVQYESLTFCGMTVGAKNHQHRSSNNRSIITFYLEPSKSFTPLLNL
;
A
#
# COMPACT_ATOMS: atom_id res chain seq x y z
N MET A 1 -17.78 13.10 16.64
CA MET A 1 -18.38 11.83 16.23
C MET A 1 -18.92 11.11 17.44
N LYS A 2 -20.22 10.87 17.47
CA LYS A 2 -20.93 10.20 18.57
C LYS A 2 -20.55 8.72 18.63
N PRO A 3 -20.68 8.03 19.78
CA PRO A 3 -20.36 6.61 19.90
C PRO A 3 -21.09 5.71 18.90
N ASN A 4 -22.34 6.01 18.57
CA ASN A 4 -23.12 5.25 17.59
C ASN A 4 -22.61 5.44 16.15
N GLU A 5 -22.34 6.68 15.74
CA GLU A 5 -21.70 7.00 14.45
C GLU A 5 -20.35 6.28 14.32
N LYS A 6 -19.60 6.18 15.43
CA LYS A 6 -18.34 5.43 15.48
C LYS A 6 -18.52 3.94 15.25
N LYS A 7 -19.53 3.32 15.87
CA LYS A 7 -19.84 1.91 15.61
C LYS A 7 -20.31 1.70 14.18
N GLU A 8 -21.12 2.61 13.64
CA GLU A 8 -21.58 2.57 12.25
C GLU A 8 -20.42 2.64 11.25
N PHE A 9 -19.49 3.57 11.45
CA PHE A 9 -18.28 3.68 10.64
C PHE A 9 -17.46 2.38 10.65
N LEU A 10 -17.25 1.80 11.83
CA LEU A 10 -16.48 0.56 11.96
C LEU A 10 -17.21 -0.63 11.32
N LYS A 11 -18.55 -0.71 11.46
CA LYS A 11 -19.37 -1.71 10.77
C LYS A 11 -19.22 -1.59 9.25
N PHE A 12 -19.33 -0.37 8.71
CA PHE A 12 -19.08 -0.10 7.29
C PHE A 12 -17.70 -0.62 6.88
N VAL A 13 -16.64 -0.20 7.55
CA VAL A 13 -15.27 -0.62 7.21
C VAL A 13 -15.10 -2.14 7.28
N SER A 14 -15.69 -2.81 8.28
CA SER A 14 -15.63 -4.28 8.41
C SER A 14 -16.41 -5.04 7.32
N SER A 15 -17.39 -4.40 6.69
CA SER A 15 -18.21 -5.01 5.65
C SER A 15 -17.57 -4.97 4.26
N VAL A 16 -16.61 -4.07 4.04
CA VAL A 16 -15.97 -3.91 2.73
C VAL A 16 -15.03 -5.07 2.44
N LYS A 17 -15.17 -5.64 1.25
CA LYS A 17 -14.26 -6.67 0.71
C LYS A 17 -13.49 -6.09 -0.48
N PHE A 18 -12.22 -6.44 -0.57
CA PHE A 18 -11.37 -6.07 -1.69
C PHE A 18 -11.06 -7.28 -2.58
N PRO A 19 -10.76 -7.08 -3.88
CA PRO A 19 -10.23 -8.13 -4.73
C PRO A 19 -8.96 -8.74 -4.15
N ASP A 20 -8.70 -10.01 -4.47
CA ASP A 20 -7.49 -10.69 -4.00
C ASP A 20 -6.23 -9.94 -4.45
N GLY A 21 -5.26 -9.85 -3.55
CA GLY A 21 -4.02 -9.11 -3.77
C GLY A 21 -4.11 -7.57 -3.68
N TYR A 22 -5.31 -6.98 -3.58
CA TYR A 22 -5.46 -5.52 -3.50
C TYR A 22 -5.15 -4.96 -2.12
N ALA A 23 -5.76 -5.49 -1.05
CA ALA A 23 -5.54 -5.10 0.34
C ALA A 23 -5.64 -6.32 1.25
N SER A 24 -5.13 -6.23 2.49
CA SER A 24 -5.40 -7.29 3.46
C SER A 24 -6.88 -7.31 3.85
N ASN A 25 -7.33 -8.38 4.52
CA ASN A 25 -8.68 -8.44 5.05
C ASN A 25 -8.83 -7.46 6.23
N ILE A 26 -9.15 -6.20 5.91
CA ILE A 26 -9.29 -5.08 6.85
C ILE A 26 -10.31 -5.37 7.94
N ALA A 27 -11.33 -6.21 7.69
CA ALA A 27 -12.30 -6.59 8.71
C ALA A 27 -11.64 -7.25 9.94
N ARG A 28 -10.52 -7.97 9.74
CA ARG A 28 -9.73 -8.55 10.85
C ARG A 28 -9.04 -7.51 11.72
N CYS A 29 -8.90 -6.30 11.23
CA CYS A 29 -8.27 -5.18 11.91
C CYS A 29 -9.27 -4.26 12.62
N VAL A 30 -10.57 -4.59 12.57
CA VAL A 30 -11.65 -3.76 13.15
C VAL A 30 -12.22 -4.44 14.38
N ASN A 31 -12.20 -3.74 15.52
CA ASN A 31 -12.97 -4.10 16.70
C ASN A 31 -14.13 -3.12 16.85
N VAL A 32 -15.33 -3.55 16.43
CA VAL A 32 -16.55 -2.72 16.47
C VAL A 32 -16.98 -2.44 17.91
N ASP A 33 -16.99 -3.46 18.77
CA ASP A 33 -17.44 -3.33 20.17
C ASP A 33 -16.48 -2.48 20.99
N GLY A 34 -15.18 -2.70 20.81
CA GLY A 34 -14.11 -1.90 21.40
C GLY A 34 -13.86 -0.55 20.71
N GLY A 35 -14.57 -0.26 19.61
CA GLY A 35 -14.51 1.02 18.92
C GLY A 35 -13.12 1.39 18.40
N LYS A 36 -12.30 0.44 17.94
CA LYS A 36 -10.91 0.71 17.54
C LYS A 36 -10.43 -0.14 16.37
N PHE A 37 -9.42 0.37 15.68
CA PHE A 37 -8.62 -0.41 14.73
C PHE A 37 -7.40 -1.01 15.44
N THR A 38 -7.01 -2.22 15.05
CA THR A 38 -5.81 -2.90 15.55
C THR A 38 -5.11 -3.67 14.43
N GLY A 39 -3.79 -3.57 14.34
CA GLY A 39 -3.00 -4.40 13.42
C GLY A 39 -3.10 -4.04 11.94
N LEU A 40 -3.55 -2.81 11.61
CA LEU A 40 -3.43 -2.30 10.23
C LEU A 40 -1.95 -2.14 9.87
N LYS A 41 -1.57 -2.63 8.68
CA LYS A 41 -0.25 -2.37 8.11
C LYS A 41 -0.26 -1.07 7.32
N SER A 42 0.92 -0.48 7.08
CA SER A 42 1.07 0.78 6.35
C SER A 42 0.34 0.79 4.99
N HIS A 43 0.44 -0.31 4.22
CA HIS A 43 -0.31 -0.50 2.98
C HIS A 43 -1.83 -0.41 3.19
N ASP A 44 -2.37 -1.07 4.22
CA ASP A 44 -3.80 -1.07 4.51
C ASP A 44 -4.27 0.31 5.00
N CYS A 45 -3.43 1.04 5.75
CA CYS A 45 -3.68 2.42 6.11
C CYS A 45 -3.79 3.33 4.87
N HIS A 46 -2.92 3.12 3.86
CA HIS A 46 -3.00 3.86 2.59
C HIS A 46 -4.31 3.57 1.84
N VAL A 47 -4.69 2.29 1.71
CA VAL A 47 -5.96 1.91 1.09
C VAL A 47 -7.14 2.51 1.86
N PHE A 48 -7.11 2.44 3.19
CA PHE A 48 -8.13 3.02 4.04
C PHE A 48 -8.26 4.53 3.81
N MET A 49 -7.16 5.28 3.87
CA MET A 49 -7.14 6.72 3.65
C MET A 49 -7.66 7.11 2.26
N GLN A 50 -7.30 6.37 1.21
CA GLN A 50 -7.67 6.70 -0.17
C GLN A 50 -9.12 6.31 -0.51
N ARG A 51 -9.61 5.17 0.01
CA ARG A 51 -10.84 4.54 -0.48
C ARG A 51 -11.96 4.50 0.56
N LEU A 52 -11.64 4.17 1.80
CA LEU A 52 -12.65 3.88 2.83
C LEU A 52 -13.01 5.12 3.63
N LEU A 53 -11.99 5.84 4.11
CA LEU A 53 -12.14 7.03 4.92
C LEU A 53 -13.06 8.09 4.26
N PRO A 54 -12.83 8.55 3.02
CA PRO A 54 -13.65 9.60 2.42
C PRO A 54 -15.11 9.19 2.22
N VAL A 55 -15.37 7.90 2.02
CA VAL A 55 -16.74 7.37 1.87
C VAL A 55 -17.41 7.25 3.23
N GLY A 56 -16.72 6.66 4.20
CA GLY A 56 -17.30 6.33 5.49
C GLY A 56 -17.56 7.54 6.38
N ILE A 57 -16.83 8.64 6.23
CA ILE A 57 -17.03 9.84 7.07
C ILE A 57 -18.06 10.82 6.49
N ARG A 58 -18.51 10.64 5.25
CA ARG A 58 -19.26 11.65 4.47
C ARG A 58 -20.51 12.17 5.17
N HIS A 59 -21.20 11.31 5.90
CA HIS A 59 -22.44 11.65 6.62
C HIS A 59 -22.27 11.66 8.14
N LEU A 60 -21.05 11.41 8.63
CA LEU A 60 -20.77 11.25 10.06
C LEU A 60 -20.05 12.47 10.67
N LEU A 61 -19.48 13.33 9.84
CA LEU A 61 -18.75 14.52 10.26
C LEU A 61 -19.29 15.78 9.56
N PRO A 62 -19.09 16.96 10.17
CA PRO A 62 -19.39 18.25 9.54
C PRO A 62 -18.71 18.42 8.18
N GLU A 63 -19.38 19.09 7.25
CA GLU A 63 -18.96 19.18 5.85
C GLU A 63 -17.61 19.91 5.67
N ASP A 64 -17.36 20.90 6.52
CA ASP A 64 -16.10 21.64 6.65
C ASP A 64 -14.92 20.74 7.04
N VAL A 65 -15.15 19.65 7.76
CA VAL A 65 -14.13 18.63 8.10
C VAL A 65 -14.04 17.56 7.01
N VAL A 66 -15.17 17.12 6.46
CA VAL A 66 -15.21 16.06 5.44
C VAL A 66 -14.53 16.51 4.15
N LYS A 67 -14.82 17.73 3.66
CA LYS A 67 -14.30 18.22 2.37
C LYS A 67 -12.76 18.20 2.30
N PRO A 68 -12.01 18.75 3.28
CA PRO A 68 -10.56 18.69 3.29
C PRO A 68 -10.02 17.25 3.33
N ILE A 69 -10.62 16.35 4.12
CA ILE A 69 -10.20 14.95 4.18
C ILE A 69 -10.43 14.25 2.83
N MET A 70 -11.58 14.48 2.18
CA MET A 70 -11.86 13.94 0.85
C MET A 70 -10.88 14.45 -0.20
N LEU A 71 -10.51 15.74 -0.14
CA LEU A 71 -9.51 16.32 -1.03
C LEU A 71 -8.13 15.68 -0.81
N LEU A 72 -7.72 15.45 0.44
CA LEU A 72 -6.50 14.72 0.75
C LEU A 72 -6.52 13.31 0.16
N SER A 73 -7.61 12.56 0.38
CA SER A 73 -7.77 11.21 -0.16
C SER A 73 -7.68 11.19 -1.69
N ARG A 74 -8.25 12.20 -2.36
CA ARG A 74 -8.16 12.39 -3.81
C ARG A 74 -6.72 12.66 -4.24
N CYS A 75 -6.01 13.56 -3.55
CA CYS A 75 -4.62 13.88 -3.81
C CYS A 75 -3.74 12.63 -3.78
N PHE A 76 -3.84 11.83 -2.72
CA PHE A 76 -3.12 10.57 -2.61
C PHE A 76 -3.55 9.54 -3.65
N SER A 77 -4.83 9.49 -4.03
CA SER A 77 -5.29 8.58 -5.08
C SER A 77 -4.70 8.92 -6.45
N GLN A 78 -4.51 10.21 -6.76
CA GLN A 78 -3.83 10.66 -7.99
C GLN A 78 -2.32 10.38 -7.93
N LEU A 79 -1.69 10.66 -6.79
CA LEU A 79 -0.26 10.44 -6.58
C LEU A 79 0.14 8.96 -6.75
N THR A 80 -0.71 8.04 -6.29
CA THR A 80 -0.44 6.59 -6.33
C THR A 80 -1.09 5.91 -7.53
N ALA A 81 -1.52 6.69 -8.53
CA ALA A 81 -2.04 6.15 -9.77
C ALA A 81 -0.95 5.36 -10.51
N LYS A 82 -1.36 4.32 -11.24
CA LYS A 82 -0.44 3.48 -12.04
C LYS A 82 0.31 4.30 -13.10
N THR A 83 -0.33 5.31 -13.64
CA THR A 83 0.20 6.21 -14.64
C THR A 83 0.00 7.64 -14.17
N LEU A 84 1.06 8.44 -14.21
CA LEU A 84 1.03 9.84 -13.81
C LEU A 84 1.03 10.75 -15.04
N ARG A 85 0.10 11.70 -15.07
CA ARG A 85 0.12 12.80 -16.04
C ARG A 85 0.80 13.99 -15.39
N ARG A 86 1.75 14.61 -16.11
CA ARG A 86 2.49 15.77 -15.60
C ARG A 86 1.57 16.94 -15.22
N THR A 87 0.55 17.20 -16.03
CA THR A 87 -0.47 18.24 -15.76
C THR A 87 -1.16 18.03 -14.42
N ASP A 88 -1.53 16.78 -14.11
CA ASP A 88 -2.20 16.45 -12.85
C ASP A 88 -1.25 16.63 -11.67
N MET A 89 0.04 16.34 -11.82
CA MET A 89 1.04 16.55 -10.76
C MET A 89 1.32 18.03 -10.49
N PHE A 90 1.33 18.87 -11.53
CA PHE A 90 1.42 20.33 -11.35
C PHE A 90 0.21 20.88 -10.59
N GLN A 91 -1.00 20.42 -10.93
CA GLN A 91 -2.20 20.78 -10.17
C GLN A 91 -2.12 20.27 -8.73
N LEU A 92 -1.63 19.03 -8.54
CA LEU A 92 -1.51 18.40 -7.23
C LEU A 92 -0.57 19.16 -6.28
N ARG A 93 0.49 19.80 -6.80
CA ARG A 93 1.35 20.71 -6.02
C ARG A 93 0.55 21.85 -5.38
N HIS A 94 -0.44 22.37 -6.09
CA HIS A 94 -1.28 23.46 -5.60
C HIS A 94 -2.39 22.94 -4.67
N ASP A 95 -3.02 21.82 -5.04
CA ASP A 95 -4.09 21.19 -4.26
C ASP A 95 -3.62 20.77 -2.87
N ILE A 96 -2.42 20.18 -2.75
CA ILE A 96 -1.92 19.70 -1.45
C ILE A 96 -1.67 20.85 -0.47
N VAL A 97 -1.17 21.99 -0.94
CA VAL A 97 -0.97 23.19 -0.12
C VAL A 97 -2.32 23.71 0.37
N GLN A 98 -3.32 23.80 -0.52
CA GLN A 98 -4.67 24.22 -0.13
C GLN A 98 -5.31 23.28 0.91
N VAL A 99 -5.09 21.96 0.78
CA VAL A 99 -5.57 20.97 1.76
C VAL A 99 -4.91 21.20 3.12
N LEU A 100 -3.60 21.44 3.16
CA LEU A 100 -2.89 21.72 4.41
C LEU A 100 -3.36 23.01 5.08
N CYS A 101 -3.55 24.09 4.32
CA CYS A 101 -4.12 25.33 4.88
C CYS A 101 -5.51 25.10 5.47
N LYS A 102 -6.37 24.31 4.80
CA LYS A 102 -7.69 23.97 5.34
C LYS A 102 -7.59 23.12 6.61
N PHE A 103 -6.65 22.19 6.65
CA PHE A 103 -6.39 21.42 7.86
C PHE A 103 -5.90 22.30 9.00
N GLU A 104 -5.10 23.33 8.74
CA GLU A 104 -4.55 24.22 9.77
C GLU A 104 -5.63 25.05 10.45
N MET A 105 -6.70 25.35 9.72
CA MET A 105 -7.89 26.02 10.26
C MET A 105 -8.75 25.09 11.14
N ILE A 106 -8.62 23.77 11.00
CA ILE A 106 -9.54 22.78 11.62
C ILE A 106 -8.86 22.02 12.76
N PHE A 107 -7.60 21.62 12.58
CA PHE A 107 -6.88 20.76 13.49
C PHE A 107 -5.88 21.55 14.33
N PRO A 108 -5.62 21.14 15.59
CA PRO A 108 -4.66 21.82 16.45
C PRO A 108 -3.23 21.71 15.90
N PRO A 109 -2.32 22.63 16.25
CA PRO A 109 -0.91 22.60 15.81
C PRO A 109 -0.20 21.26 16.07
N ALA A 110 -0.57 20.54 17.13
CA ALA A 110 -0.03 19.21 17.45
C ALA A 110 -0.28 18.14 16.35
N PHE A 111 -1.26 18.37 15.47
CA PHE A 111 -1.52 17.50 14.32
C PHE A 111 -0.41 17.60 13.25
N PHE A 112 0.23 18.76 13.13
CA PHE A 112 1.21 19.07 12.09
C PHE A 112 2.60 18.52 12.43
N THR A 113 2.71 17.20 12.38
CA THR A 113 3.99 16.50 12.48
C THR A 113 4.78 16.62 11.17
N SER A 114 6.06 16.23 11.20
CA SER A 114 6.91 16.16 10.00
C SER A 114 6.28 15.35 8.86
N MET A 115 5.52 14.29 9.18
CA MET A 115 4.82 13.47 8.20
C MET A 115 3.77 14.24 7.39
N ILE A 116 3.10 15.20 8.02
CA ILE A 116 2.11 16.05 7.34
C ILE A 116 2.81 16.99 6.35
N HIS A 117 3.98 17.52 6.72
CA HIS A 117 4.75 18.42 5.85
C HIS A 117 5.34 17.71 4.63
N VAL A 118 5.79 16.46 4.79
CA VAL A 118 6.34 15.64 3.68
C VAL A 118 5.37 15.55 2.50
N MET A 119 4.05 15.60 2.76
CA MET A 119 3.03 15.52 1.70
C MET A 119 3.17 16.61 0.62
N VAL A 120 3.70 17.79 0.96
CA VAL A 120 3.92 18.89 0.00
C VAL A 120 4.97 18.54 -1.05
N HIS A 121 5.95 17.72 -0.69
CA HIS A 121 7.06 17.36 -1.58
C HIS A 121 6.72 16.18 -2.50
N LEU A 122 5.70 15.38 -2.17
CA LEU A 122 5.36 14.17 -2.92
C LEU A 122 5.03 14.41 -4.40
N PRO A 123 4.29 15.47 -4.80
CA PRO A 123 4.01 15.71 -6.21
C PRO A 123 5.27 16.05 -7.02
N GLU A 124 6.21 16.80 -6.42
CA GLU A 124 7.49 17.13 -7.05
C GLU A 124 8.36 15.89 -7.18
N GLU A 125 8.42 15.08 -6.11
CA GLU A 125 9.10 13.80 -6.13
C GLU A 125 8.54 12.86 -7.21
N ALA A 126 7.22 12.85 -7.41
CA ALA A 126 6.57 12.06 -8.44
C ALA A 126 6.86 12.57 -9.88
N LEU A 127 7.07 13.88 -10.06
CA LEU A 127 7.51 14.46 -11.33
C LEU A 127 8.94 14.05 -11.68
N LEU A 128 9.83 14.00 -10.69
CA LEU A 128 11.24 13.68 -10.85
C LEU A 128 11.50 12.17 -10.98
N ALA A 129 10.95 11.39 -10.06
CA ALA A 129 11.24 9.96 -9.91
C ALA A 129 10.14 9.05 -10.52
N GLY A 130 9.06 9.63 -11.06
CA GLY A 130 7.96 8.87 -11.64
C GLY A 130 7.02 8.24 -10.61
N PRO A 131 6.18 7.28 -11.04
CA PRO A 131 5.12 6.69 -10.21
C PRO A 131 5.62 6.10 -8.88
N VAL A 132 4.96 6.47 -7.79
CA VAL A 132 5.38 6.08 -6.42
C VAL A 132 5.32 4.57 -6.20
N ASN A 133 4.45 3.85 -6.93
CA ASN A 133 4.20 2.42 -6.74
C ASN A 133 5.46 1.55 -6.91
N TYR A 134 6.42 1.96 -7.73
CA TYR A 134 7.69 1.24 -7.95
C TYR A 134 8.74 1.52 -6.87
N ARG A 135 8.51 2.55 -6.06
CA ARG A 135 9.45 3.07 -5.05
C ARG A 135 8.96 2.81 -3.62
N TRP A 136 7.82 2.14 -3.48
CA TRP A 136 7.29 1.73 -2.19
C TRP A 136 8.12 0.63 -1.56
N MET A 137 8.19 0.68 -0.23
CA MET A 137 8.79 -0.39 0.56
C MET A 137 7.88 -1.62 0.72
N TYR A 138 6.58 -1.52 0.43
CA TYR A 138 5.64 -2.62 0.68
C TYR A 138 5.99 -3.95 -0.02
N PRO A 139 6.43 -3.98 -1.29
CA PRO A 139 6.87 -5.22 -1.93
C PRO A 139 8.08 -5.83 -1.23
N ILE A 140 9.04 -4.99 -0.82
CA ILE A 140 10.26 -5.40 -0.12
C ILE A 140 9.93 -5.94 1.28
N GLU A 141 9.15 -5.20 2.07
CA GLU A 141 8.68 -5.65 3.39
C GLU A 141 7.92 -6.97 3.32
N ARG A 142 7.09 -7.15 2.29
CA ARG A 142 6.35 -8.39 2.07
C ARG A 142 7.30 -9.55 1.74
N LEU A 143 8.27 -9.32 0.86
CA LEU A 143 9.30 -10.31 0.53
C LEU A 143 10.08 -10.73 1.78
N LEU A 144 10.60 -9.76 2.53
CA LEU A 144 11.32 -10.01 3.79
C LEU A 144 10.44 -10.78 4.80
N GLY A 145 9.15 -10.47 4.85
CA GLY A 145 8.18 -11.20 5.66
C GLY A 145 8.04 -12.68 5.29
N GLU A 146 8.08 -13.02 3.99
CA GLU A 146 8.06 -14.42 3.54
C GLU A 146 9.41 -15.11 3.80
N LEU A 147 10.53 -14.46 3.51
CA LEU A 147 11.86 -14.99 3.81
C LEU A 147 12.03 -15.29 5.30
N LYS A 148 11.50 -14.43 6.17
CA LYS A 148 11.51 -14.65 7.62
C LYS A 148 10.75 -15.91 8.02
N LYS A 149 9.68 -16.29 7.31
CA LYS A 149 8.94 -17.53 7.60
C LYS A 149 9.68 -18.79 7.15
N SER A 150 10.56 -18.69 6.15
CA SER A 150 11.40 -19.81 5.71
C SER A 150 12.55 -20.13 6.67
N VAL A 151 12.88 -19.25 7.61
CA VAL A 151 13.94 -19.49 8.60
C VAL A 151 13.45 -20.48 9.68
N ARG A 152 13.77 -21.76 9.50
CA ARG A 152 13.56 -22.85 10.48
C ARG A 152 14.70 -22.92 11.48
N ASN A 153 15.94 -22.73 11.02
CA ASN A 153 17.13 -22.68 11.87
C ASN A 153 17.66 -21.26 12.01
N ARG A 154 17.47 -20.64 13.17
CA ARG A 154 17.93 -19.26 13.45
C ARG A 154 19.45 -19.14 13.62
N ALA A 155 20.18 -20.24 13.86
CA ALA A 155 21.63 -20.22 13.94
C ALA A 155 22.30 -20.16 12.54
N LYS A 156 21.55 -20.50 11.48
CA LYS A 156 21.99 -20.45 10.08
C LYS A 156 20.85 -19.96 9.18
N PRO A 157 20.41 -18.70 9.32
CA PRO A 157 19.22 -18.20 8.65
C PRO A 157 19.33 -18.21 7.12
N GLU A 158 20.50 -17.89 6.57
CA GLU A 158 20.76 -17.90 5.13
C GLU A 158 20.63 -19.32 4.57
N GLY A 159 21.25 -20.30 5.24
CA GLY A 159 21.16 -21.71 4.85
C GLY A 159 19.73 -22.24 4.87
N SER A 160 18.95 -21.85 5.89
CA SER A 160 17.53 -22.22 5.98
C SER A 160 16.67 -21.59 4.89
N ILE A 161 16.99 -20.36 4.48
CA ILE A 161 16.30 -19.68 3.37
C ILE A 161 16.65 -20.38 2.05
N ILE A 162 17.92 -20.65 1.80
CA ILE A 162 18.40 -21.34 0.57
C ILE A 162 17.74 -22.71 0.44
N GLU A 163 17.70 -23.50 1.52
CA GLU A 163 17.05 -24.81 1.51
C GLU A 163 15.57 -24.73 1.13
N ALA A 164 14.83 -23.78 1.73
CA ALA A 164 13.42 -23.56 1.41
C ALA A 164 13.22 -23.13 -0.05
N TRP A 165 14.13 -22.32 -0.60
CA TRP A 165 14.12 -21.92 -2.01
C TRP A 165 14.35 -23.09 -2.96
N VAL A 166 15.35 -23.92 -2.70
CA VAL A 166 15.63 -25.12 -3.52
C VAL A 166 14.42 -26.06 -3.54
N GLN A 167 13.76 -26.25 -2.40
CA GLN A 167 12.52 -27.03 -2.32
C GLN A 167 11.40 -26.40 -3.16
N TYR A 168 11.21 -25.08 -3.05
CA TYR A 168 10.20 -24.36 -3.81
C TYR A 168 10.43 -24.46 -5.34
N GLU A 169 11.67 -24.27 -5.80
CA GLU A 169 12.02 -24.37 -7.22
C GLU A 169 11.85 -25.80 -7.75
N SER A 170 12.28 -26.81 -6.98
CA SER A 170 12.12 -28.21 -7.35
C SER A 170 10.64 -28.59 -7.51
N LEU A 171 9.79 -28.18 -6.57
CA LEU A 171 8.34 -28.42 -6.64
C LEU A 171 7.70 -27.66 -7.81
N THR A 172 8.15 -26.43 -8.08
CA THR A 172 7.65 -25.63 -9.21
C THR A 172 8.03 -26.27 -10.54
N PHE A 173 9.27 -26.75 -10.67
CA PHE A 173 9.75 -27.45 -11.86
C PHE A 173 8.96 -28.74 -12.11
N CYS A 174 8.80 -29.59 -11.08
CA CYS A 174 7.99 -30.80 -11.18
C CYS A 174 6.52 -30.51 -11.53
N GLY A 175 5.94 -29.42 -11.01
CA GLY A 175 4.58 -29.01 -11.34
C GLY A 175 4.40 -28.62 -12.82
N MET A 176 5.42 -27.99 -13.42
CA MET A 176 5.40 -27.62 -14.84
C MET A 176 5.55 -28.83 -15.77
N THR A 177 6.37 -29.83 -15.39
CA THR A 177 6.64 -31.00 -16.23
C THR A 177 5.55 -32.08 -16.14
N VAL A 178 4.89 -32.23 -14.99
CA VAL A 178 3.90 -33.30 -14.75
C VAL A 178 2.47 -32.87 -15.12
N GLY A 179 2.25 -31.64 -15.61
CA GLY A 179 0.91 -31.16 -15.98
C GLY A 179 -0.06 -31.05 -14.79
N ALA A 180 0.44 -31.18 -13.57
CA ALA A 180 -0.33 -30.99 -12.36
C ALA A 180 -0.64 -29.50 -12.21
N LYS A 181 -1.87 -29.10 -12.56
CA LYS A 181 -2.44 -27.82 -12.13
C LYS A 181 -2.58 -27.85 -10.61
N ASN A 182 -1.49 -27.63 -9.90
CA ASN A 182 -1.54 -27.46 -8.45
C ASN A 182 -2.28 -26.16 -8.17
N HIS A 183 -3.49 -26.29 -7.63
CA HIS A 183 -4.11 -25.26 -6.80
C HIS A 183 -3.27 -25.10 -5.52
N GLN A 184 -2.08 -24.49 -5.63
CA GLN A 184 -1.30 -24.09 -4.47
C GLN A 184 -1.30 -22.57 -4.32
N HIS A 185 -2.05 -22.19 -3.30
CA HIS A 185 -2.22 -20.87 -2.75
C HIS A 185 -0.85 -20.22 -2.43
N ARG A 186 -0.71 -18.93 -2.78
CA ARG A 186 0.36 -17.99 -2.35
C ARG A 186 1.78 -18.25 -2.85
N SER A 187 2.09 -17.75 -4.04
CA SER A 187 3.44 -17.24 -4.42
C SER A 187 3.47 -16.58 -5.81
N SER A 188 2.36 -16.53 -6.55
CA SER A 188 2.32 -15.97 -7.91
C SER A 188 2.74 -14.50 -8.01
N ASN A 189 2.67 -13.72 -6.91
CA ASN A 189 3.17 -12.34 -6.87
C ASN A 189 4.67 -12.20 -6.54
N ASN A 190 5.36 -13.28 -6.12
CA ASN A 190 6.77 -13.20 -5.76
C ASN A 190 7.70 -13.44 -6.94
N ARG A 191 7.25 -14.10 -8.02
CA ARG A 191 8.03 -14.22 -9.27
C ARG A 191 8.34 -12.82 -9.82
N SER A 192 7.33 -11.96 -9.92
CA SER A 192 7.49 -10.60 -10.46
C SER A 192 8.34 -9.68 -9.58
N ILE A 193 8.33 -9.83 -8.25
CA ILE A 193 9.16 -9.02 -7.35
C ILE A 193 10.62 -9.51 -7.37
N ILE A 194 10.85 -10.82 -7.34
CA ILE A 194 12.21 -11.37 -7.30
C ILE A 194 12.91 -11.21 -8.66
N THR A 195 12.21 -11.41 -9.79
CA THR A 195 12.79 -11.13 -11.12
C THR A 195 13.15 -9.65 -11.30
N PHE A 196 12.43 -8.71 -10.67
CA PHE A 196 12.76 -7.29 -10.75
C PHE A 196 13.93 -6.85 -9.87
N TYR A 197 14.12 -7.47 -8.68
CA TYR A 197 15.08 -7.00 -7.68
C TYR A 197 16.33 -7.89 -7.52
N LEU A 198 16.27 -9.16 -7.93
CA LEU A 198 17.34 -10.15 -7.69
C LEU A 198 17.94 -10.76 -8.97
N GLU A 199 17.45 -10.42 -10.17
CA GLU A 199 18.18 -10.68 -11.41
C GLU A 199 19.08 -9.48 -11.78
N PRO A 200 20.40 -9.53 -11.53
CA PRO A 200 21.31 -8.69 -12.28
C PRO A 200 21.32 -9.19 -13.73
N SER A 201 21.10 -8.29 -14.68
CA SER A 201 21.38 -8.46 -16.12
C SER A 201 20.49 -9.40 -16.95
N LYS A 202 19.25 -9.00 -17.26
CA LYS A 202 18.59 -9.40 -18.54
C LYS A 202 17.86 -8.28 -19.29
N SER A 203 18.11 -7.02 -18.95
CA SER A 203 17.60 -5.86 -19.71
C SER A 203 18.66 -4.78 -19.90
N PHE A 204 19.78 -5.13 -20.52
CA PHE A 204 20.67 -4.18 -21.19
C PHE A 204 21.16 -4.85 -22.47
N THR A 205 20.27 -4.98 -23.45
CA THR A 205 20.70 -5.04 -24.86
C THR A 205 21.17 -3.63 -25.24
N PRO A 206 22.39 -3.45 -25.76
CA PRO A 206 22.86 -2.15 -26.20
C PRO A 206 22.02 -1.72 -27.40
N LEU A 207 21.39 -0.55 -27.30
CA LEU A 207 20.90 0.20 -28.45
C LEU A 207 22.13 0.69 -29.24
N LEU A 208 22.67 -0.19 -30.08
CA LEU A 208 23.46 0.20 -31.24
C LEU A 208 22.50 0.25 -32.43
N ASN A 209 22.08 1.46 -32.79
CA ASN A 209 21.75 1.92 -34.15
C ASN A 209 21.12 3.31 -34.05
N LEU A 210 21.97 4.32 -33.98
CA LEU A 210 21.89 5.64 -34.64
C LEU A 210 23.25 6.31 -34.51
#